data_AF-A0A662GNU9-F1
#
_entry.id   AF-A0A662GNU9-F1
#
_cell.length_a   1.000
_cell.length_b   1.000
_cell.length_c   1.000
_cell.angle_alpha   90.00
_cell.angle_beta   90.00
_cell.angle_gamma   90.00
#
_symmetry.space_group_name_H-M   'P 1'
#
loop_
_entity.id
_entity.type
_entity.pdbx_description
1 polymer ?
#
loop_
_entity_poly.entity_id
_entity_poly.type
_entity_poly.pdbx_seq_one_letter_code
_entity_poly.pdbx_strand_id
1 'polypeptide(L)' 'MILVKLKDGTEYIGKLERSDISMNMILTDTKQINEKKEPIANYGKILIRGSNILYISLDATRVE' A
#
# COMPACT_ATOMS: atom_id res chain seq x y z
N MET A 1 5.09 -2.81 -8.41
CA MET A 1 4.84 -2.10 -7.14
C MET A 1 3.42 -1.59 -7.18
N ILE A 2 2.68 -1.74 -6.10
CA ILE A 2 1.32 -1.23 -5.99
C ILE A 2 1.31 -0.09 -4.97
N LEU A 3 0.34 0.81 -5.12
CA LEU A 3 0.00 1.81 -4.11
C LEU A 3 -1.26 1.35 -3.38
N VAL A 4 -1.23 1.35 -2.05
CA VAL A 4 -2.40 1.06 -1.21
C VAL A 4 -2.68 2.30 -0.37
N LYS A 5 -3.90 2.85 -0.51
CA LYS A 5 -4.39 3.91 0.36
C LYS A 5 -5.37 3.32 1.37
N LEU A 6 -5.16 3.64 2.65
CA LEU A 6 -6.05 3.25 3.73
C LEU A 6 -7.13 4.32 3.96
N LYS A 7 -8.21 3.93 4.65
CA LYS A 7 -9.33 4.83 4.99
C LYS A 7 -8.94 6.02 5.86
N ASP A 8 -7.83 5.92 6.60
CA ASP A 8 -7.28 7.02 7.41
C ASP A 8 -6.40 7.99 6.60
N GLY A 9 -6.25 7.75 5.29
CA GLY A 9 -5.42 8.55 4.40
C GLY A 9 -3.98 8.08 4.26
N THR A 10 -3.52 7.11 5.07
CA THR A 10 -2.16 6.59 4.98
C THR A 10 -1.93 5.88 3.64
N GLU A 11 -0.80 6.17 3.01
CA GLU A 11 -0.42 5.58 1.72
C GLU A 11 0.85 4.74 1.83
N TYR A 12 0.80 3.55 1.24
CA TYR A 12 1.93 2.63 1.16
C TYR A 12 2.24 2.30 -0.30
N ILE A 13 3.51 2.27 -0.65
CA ILE A 13 3.99 1.64 -1.88
C ILE A 13 4.83 0.42 -1.51
N GLY A 14 4.52 -0.72 -2.13
CA GLY A 14 5.25 -1.96 -1.93
C GLY A 14 5.08 -2.95 -3.07
N LYS A 15 5.74 -4.10 -2.97
CA LYS A 15 5.52 -5.25 -3.84
C LYS A 15 4.46 -6.14 -3.20
N LEU A 16 3.40 -6.45 -3.94
CA LEU A 16 2.39 -7.40 -3.50
C LEU A 16 2.99 -8.81 -3.50
N GLU A 17 3.09 -9.42 -2.33
CA GLU A 17 3.55 -10.80 -2.17
C GLU A 17 2.37 -11.78 -2.15
N ARG A 18 1.31 -11.48 -1.39
CA ARG A 18 0.08 -12.29 -1.28
C ARG A 18 -1.15 -11.45 -1.01
N SER A 19 -2.31 -11.93 -1.43
CA SER A 19 -3.62 -11.41 -1.03
C SER A 19 -4.64 -12.54 -0.87
N ASP A 20 -5.68 -12.30 -0.07
CA ASP A 20 -6.85 -13.19 0.04
C ASP A 20 -8.14 -12.54 -0.49
N ILE A 21 -9.26 -13.27 -0.46
CA ILE A 21 -10.58 -12.82 -0.93
C ILE A 21 -11.15 -11.65 -0.11
N SER A 22 -10.66 -11.44 1.12
CA SER A 22 -11.05 -10.32 1.99
C SER A 22 -10.13 -9.12 1.81
N MET A 23 -9.21 -9.18 0.84
CA MET A 23 -8.17 -8.18 0.57
C MET A 23 -7.21 -7.97 1.75
N ASN A 24 -7.01 -8.96 2.63
CA ASN A 24 -5.82 -8.91 3.49
C ASN A 24 -4.60 -9.16 2.61
N MET A 25 -3.54 -8.37 2.81
CA MET A 25 -2.42 -8.32 1.87
C MET A 25 -1.08 -8.34 2.60
N ILE A 26 -0.14 -9.09 2.05
CA ILE A 26 1.26 -9.02 2.45
C ILE A 26 2.01 -8.21 1.40
N LEU A 27 2.63 -7.10 1.84
CA LEU A 27 3.51 -6.30 1.01
C LEU A 27 4.96 -6.45 1.47
N THR A 28 5.88 -6.55 0.53
CA THR A 28 7.33 -6.51 0.77
C THR A 28 7.94 -5.25 0.16
N ASP A 29 9.16 -4.90 0.57
CA ASP A 29 9.85 -3.65 0.17
C ASP A 29 8.98 -2.40 0.37
N THR A 30 8.17 -2.41 1.44
CA THR A 30 7.11 -1.43 1.66
C THR A 30 7.64 -0.14 2.26
N LYS A 31 7.18 0.98 1.71
CA LYS A 31 7.42 2.32 2.21
C LYS A 31 6.09 3.02 2.41
N GLN A 32 5.96 3.74 3.51
CA GLN A 32 4.89 4.73 3.66
C GLN A 32 5.30 6.00 2.91
N ILE A 33 4.37 6.60 2.19
CA ILE A 33 4.59 7.82 1.41
C ILE A 33 3.65 8.94 1.88
N ASN A 34 4.06 10.18 1.64
CA ASN A 34 3.19 11.35 1.81
C ASN A 34 2.38 11.64 0.54
N GLU A 35 1.55 12.68 0.57
CA GLU A 35 0.75 13.14 -0.57
C GLU A 35 1.59 13.52 -1.81
N LYS A 36 2.86 13.88 -1.62
CA LYS A 36 3.83 14.16 -2.70
C LYS A 36 4.54 12.90 -3.20
N LYS A 37 4.12 11.71 -2.76
CA LYS A 37 4.72 10.40 -3.05
C LYS A 37 6.17 10.27 -2.57
N GLU A 38 6.57 11.07 -1.59
CA GLU A 38 7.90 10.99 -0.98
C GLU A 38 7.88 9.99 0.19
N PRO A 39 8.91 9.14 0.33
CA PRO A 39 8.96 8.15 1.39
C PRO A 39 9.13 8.80 2.76
N ILE A 40 8.22 8.48 3.69
CA ILE A 40 8.26 8.93 5.09
C ILE A 40 8.97 7.89 5.97
N ALA A 41 8.68 6.60 5.73
CA ALA A 41 9.22 5.51 6.54
C ALA A 41 9.33 4.21 5.72
N ASN A 42 10.32 3.38 6.04
CA ASN A 42 10.51 2.05 5.47
C ASN A 42 9.97 1.00 6.43
N TYR A 43 8.99 0.21 5.99
CA TYR A 43 8.38 -0.85 6.79
C TYR A 43 8.82 -2.26 6.36
N GLY A 44 9.43 -2.40 5.18
CA GLY A 44 9.87 -3.70 4.68
C GLY A 44 8.68 -4.62 4.41
N LYS A 45 8.45 -5.62 5.28
CA LYS A 45 7.36 -6.59 5.15
C LYS A 45 6.20 -6.26 6.09
N ILE A 46 5.01 -6.01 5.54
CA ILE A 46 3.81 -5.68 6.32
C ILE A 46 2.62 -6.55 5.94
N LEU A 47 1.71 -6.73 6.90
CA LEU A 47 0.37 -7.26 6.69
C LEU A 47 -0.64 -6.11 6.79
N ILE A 48 -1.43 -5.91 5.74
CA ILE A 48 -2.54 -4.94 5.69
C ILE A 48 -3.86 -5.70 5.85
N ARG A 49 -4.74 -5.21 6.73
CA ARG A 49 -6.11 -5.73 6.88
C ARG A 49 -7.01 -5.15 5.79
N GLY A 50 -7.67 -6.01 5.01
CA GLY A 50 -8.40 -5.59 3.81
C GLY A 50 -9.57 -4.65 4.07
N SER A 51 -10.24 -4.77 5.22
CA SER A 51 -11.35 -3.87 5.57
C SER A 51 -10.93 -2.39 5.74
N ASN A 52 -9.63 -2.12 5.90
CA ASN A 52 -9.10 -0.76 6.07
C ASN A 52 -8.61 -0.15 4.76
N ILE A 53 -8.61 -0.92 3.67
CA ILE A 53 -8.22 -0.43 2.35
C ILE A 53 -9.32 0.49 1.81
N LEU A 54 -8.91 1.65 1.32
CA LEU A 54 -9.75 2.58 0.55
C LEU A 54 -9.69 2.22 -0.93
N TYR A 55 -8.48 2.12 -1.49
CA TYR A 55 -8.27 1.62 -2.85
C TYR A 55 -6.85 1.03 -3.01
N ILE A 56 -6.67 0.30 -4.10
CA ILE A 56 -5.38 -0.22 -4.56
C ILE A 56 -5.14 0.29 -5.98
N SER A 57 -4.00 0.94 -6.22
CA SER A 57 -3.52 1.19 -7.57
C SER A 57 -2.49 0.15 -7.96
N LEU A 58 -2.76 -0.56 -9.05
CA LEU A 58 -1.83 -1.55 -9.64
C LEU A 58 -0.63 -0.88 -10.32
N ASP A 59 -0.73 0.41 -10.58
CA ASP A 59 0.32 1.23 -11.16
C ASP A 59 0.56 2.46 -10.28
N ALA A 60 1.63 2.39 -9.48
CA ALA A 60 2.03 3.46 -8.58
C ALA A 60 2.37 4.77 -9.32
N THR A 61 2.61 4.73 -10.64
CA THR A 61 2.86 5.92 -11.46
C THR A 61 1.58 6.60 -11.96
N ARG A 62 0.43 5.91 -11.95
CA ARG A 62 -0.83 6.37 -12.57
C ARG A 62 -1.87 7.00 -11.64
N VAL A 63 -1.52 7.29 -10.40
CA VAL A 63 -2.44 7.98 -9.49
C VAL A 63 -2.30 9.49 -9.73
N GLU A 64 -3.16 10.04 -10.60
CA GLU A 64 -3.47 11.48 -10.73
C GLU A 64 -4.41 11.94 -9.62
#